data_AF-A0A350WZG9-F1
#
_entry.id   AF-A0A350WZG9-F1
#
_cell.length_a   1.000
_cell.length_b   1.000
_cell.length_c   1.000
_cell.angle_alpha   90.00
_cell.angle_beta   90.00
_cell.angle_gamma   90.00
#
_symmetry.space_group_name_H-M   'P 1'
#
loop_
_entity.id
_entity.type
_entity.pdbx_description
1 polymer ?
#
loop_
_entity_poly.entity_id
_entity_poly.type
_entity_poly.pdbx_seq_one_letter_code
_entity_poly.pdbx_strand_id
1 'polypeptide(L)'
;MRKKHDFDSAWKTILEAFEEELVELLYPEIYSKIDWNLQSESLDNELLEIQKEIFNQEDAEKIISDKIIKVTLKDNDSKILFIHVEVQSYSSTDSVFGERMFRYFYRIWDKFRYKYQDHSDIVGSAIYTYKGLAGKDRKYSYKLADLEDDILTYEFRTIDVETFDLNHMNEHNPLKLVFKIAKRLLSTRADDKEIFLAKVELFNELVNYNKVKTMEQRKALTYFLEYLFLIQDDNLAEKFKELKDYTGGTIIMSIDEIREKYLKEEGRLEGKTEGIIQIAKVMLEDNEPVDKIIRYTNLSHEDLLKLKQELPKN
;
A
#
# COMPACT_ATOMS: atom_id res chain seq x y z
N MET A 1 17.87 3.87 13.32
CA MET A 1 17.85 3.12 12.04
C MET A 1 16.56 3.47 11.32
N ARG A 2 16.61 3.78 10.02
CA ARG A 2 15.40 4.13 9.26
C ARG A 2 14.54 2.86 9.08
N LYS A 3 13.29 2.90 9.49
CA LYS A 3 12.32 1.80 9.31
C LYS A 3 12.04 1.66 7.81
N LYS A 4 12.08 0.45 7.26
CA LYS A 4 11.83 0.17 5.83
C LYS A 4 10.46 -0.48 5.68
N HIS A 5 9.70 -0.06 4.69
CA HIS A 5 8.43 -0.71 4.35
C HIS A 5 8.68 -2.11 3.82
N ASP A 6 7.86 -3.04 4.29
CA ASP A 6 7.73 -4.39 3.73
C ASP A 6 6.35 -4.50 3.07
N PHE A 7 6.23 -3.82 1.93
CA PHE A 7 5.00 -3.78 1.16
C PHE A 7 4.57 -5.18 0.69
N ASP A 8 5.56 -6.02 0.38
CA ASP A 8 5.31 -7.37 -0.09
C ASP A 8 4.66 -8.24 0.98
N SER A 9 5.26 -8.32 2.17
CA SER A 9 4.66 -9.08 3.28
C SER A 9 3.27 -8.56 3.66
N ALA A 10 3.06 -7.23 3.58
CA ALA A 10 1.77 -6.61 3.86
C ALA A 10 0.69 -7.05 2.85
N TRP A 11 0.96 -6.98 1.55
CA TRP A 11 0.01 -7.39 0.52
C TRP A 11 -0.18 -8.89 0.46
N LYS A 12 0.86 -9.70 0.69
CA LYS A 12 0.74 -11.15 0.81
C LYS A 12 -0.24 -11.55 1.91
N THR A 13 -0.18 -10.90 3.07
CA THR A 13 -1.12 -11.12 4.18
C THR A 13 -2.57 -10.80 3.77
N ILE A 14 -2.77 -9.76 2.95
CA ILE A 14 -4.11 -9.46 2.39
C ILE A 14 -4.56 -10.52 1.41
N LEU A 15 -3.68 -10.97 0.50
CA LEU A 15 -4.00 -12.01 -0.49
C LEU A 15 -4.43 -13.31 0.19
N GLU A 16 -3.80 -13.68 1.31
CA GLU A 16 -4.14 -14.89 2.07
C GLU A 16 -5.45 -14.76 2.86
N ALA A 17 -5.76 -13.58 3.42
CA ALA A 17 -6.93 -13.41 4.28
C ALA A 17 -8.24 -13.07 3.53
N PHE A 18 -8.14 -12.57 2.30
CA PHE A 18 -9.27 -12.01 1.54
C PHE A 18 -9.48 -12.68 0.17
N GLU A 19 -9.17 -13.96 0.04
CA GLU A 19 -9.27 -14.70 -1.22
C GLU A 19 -10.67 -14.59 -1.85
N GLU A 20 -11.73 -14.87 -1.08
CA GLU A 20 -13.11 -14.81 -1.56
C GLU A 20 -13.47 -13.40 -2.06
N GLU A 21 -13.15 -12.38 -1.26
CA GLU A 21 -13.45 -10.99 -1.59
C GLU A 21 -12.64 -10.46 -2.78
N LEU A 22 -11.41 -10.96 -2.96
CA LEU A 22 -10.57 -10.61 -4.11
C LEU A 22 -11.16 -11.18 -5.38
N VAL A 23 -11.68 -12.41 -5.33
CA VAL A 23 -12.37 -13.02 -6.47
C VAL A 23 -13.70 -12.32 -6.75
N GLU A 24 -14.46 -11.91 -5.74
CA GLU A 24 -15.67 -11.11 -5.92
C GLU A 24 -15.36 -9.81 -6.68
N LEU A 25 -14.28 -9.13 -6.29
CA LEU A 25 -13.87 -7.86 -6.88
C LEU A 25 -13.31 -8.03 -8.30
N LEU A 26 -12.38 -8.95 -8.48
CA LEU A 26 -11.68 -9.15 -9.75
C LEU A 26 -12.58 -9.87 -10.74
N TYR A 27 -13.26 -10.94 -10.35
CA TYR A 27 -14.01 -11.81 -11.25
C TYR A 27 -15.46 -12.01 -10.79
N PRO A 28 -16.29 -10.95 -10.77
CA PRO A 28 -17.68 -11.08 -10.34
C PRO A 28 -18.45 -12.11 -11.18
N GLU A 29 -18.08 -12.33 -12.45
CA GLU A 29 -18.72 -13.31 -13.34
C GLU A 29 -18.35 -14.77 -13.00
N ILE A 30 -17.20 -14.98 -12.35
CA ILE A 30 -16.73 -16.29 -11.89
C ILE A 30 -17.17 -16.50 -10.44
N TYR A 31 -17.12 -15.46 -9.60
CA TYR A 31 -17.48 -15.46 -8.20
C TYR A 31 -18.85 -16.12 -7.93
N SER A 32 -19.87 -15.77 -8.72
CA SER A 32 -21.22 -16.32 -8.55
C SER A 32 -21.33 -17.83 -8.86
N LYS A 33 -20.36 -18.37 -9.60
CA LYS A 33 -20.32 -19.78 -10.04
C LYS A 33 -19.47 -20.67 -9.14
N ILE A 34 -18.62 -20.10 -8.30
CA ILE A 34 -17.79 -20.83 -7.33
C ILE A 34 -18.67 -21.39 -6.21
N ASP A 35 -18.37 -22.60 -5.76
CA ASP A 35 -18.94 -23.16 -4.53
C ASP A 35 -18.08 -22.79 -3.33
N TRP A 36 -18.40 -21.66 -2.70
CA TRP A 36 -17.70 -21.15 -1.51
C TRP A 36 -17.90 -21.99 -0.24
N ASN A 37 -18.73 -23.04 -0.28
CA ASN A 37 -18.78 -24.01 0.81
C ASN A 37 -17.56 -24.95 0.80
N LEU A 38 -16.89 -25.07 -0.35
CA LEU A 38 -15.63 -25.79 -0.49
C LEU A 38 -14.48 -24.82 -0.27
N GLN A 39 -13.47 -25.27 0.49
CA GLN A 39 -12.28 -24.46 0.74
C GLN A 39 -11.47 -24.29 -0.55
N SER A 40 -10.99 -23.07 -0.81
CA SER A 40 -9.99 -22.80 -1.84
C SER A 40 -8.68 -23.53 -1.54
N GLU A 41 -8.03 -24.02 -2.59
CA GLU A 41 -6.70 -24.63 -2.51
C GLU A 41 -5.66 -23.58 -2.90
N SER A 42 -4.75 -23.29 -1.97
CA SER A 42 -3.59 -22.44 -2.24
C SER A 42 -2.49 -23.24 -2.94
N LEU A 43 -2.02 -22.75 -4.09
CA LEU A 43 -1.00 -23.41 -4.92
C LEU A 43 0.38 -22.76 -4.73
N ASP A 44 0.77 -22.52 -3.46
CA ASP A 44 2.00 -21.79 -3.11
C ASP A 44 3.26 -22.54 -3.54
N ASN A 45 3.26 -23.87 -3.47
CA ASN A 45 4.41 -24.68 -3.89
C ASN A 45 4.62 -24.61 -5.40
N GLU A 46 3.54 -24.74 -6.17
CA GLU A 46 3.55 -24.61 -7.63
C GLU A 46 3.98 -23.22 -8.05
N LEU A 47 3.47 -22.18 -7.37
CA LEU A 47 3.86 -20.79 -7.59
C LEU A 47 5.37 -20.61 -7.36
N LEU A 48 5.92 -21.12 -6.26
CA LEU A 48 7.35 -21.05 -5.96
C LEU A 48 8.22 -21.78 -7.01
N GLU A 49 7.77 -22.94 -7.50
CA GLU A 49 8.46 -23.63 -8.60
C GLU A 49 8.44 -22.77 -9.87
N ILE A 50 7.28 -22.23 -10.24
CA ILE A 50 7.12 -21.40 -11.45
C ILE A 50 7.96 -20.12 -11.35
N GLN A 51 8.00 -19.46 -10.19
CA GLN A 51 8.83 -18.28 -9.95
C GLN A 51 10.31 -18.59 -10.16
N LYS A 52 10.82 -19.72 -9.66
CA LYS A 52 12.21 -20.15 -9.86
C LYS A 52 12.55 -20.44 -11.34
N GLU A 53 11.55 -20.86 -12.13
CA GLU A 53 11.72 -21.05 -13.58
C GLU A 53 11.66 -19.72 -14.35
N ILE A 54 10.98 -18.71 -13.81
CA ILE A 54 10.76 -17.43 -14.48
C ILE A 54 11.90 -16.43 -14.21
N PHE A 55 12.40 -16.38 -12.98
CA PHE A 55 13.40 -15.41 -12.53
C PHE A 55 14.76 -16.08 -12.26
N ASN A 56 15.84 -15.38 -12.61
CA ASN A 56 17.18 -15.72 -12.12
C ASN A 56 17.33 -15.24 -10.66
N GLN A 57 18.32 -15.77 -9.93
CA GLN A 57 18.55 -15.42 -8.50
C GLN A 57 18.63 -13.89 -8.25
N GLU A 58 19.09 -13.11 -9.21
CA GLU A 58 19.19 -11.63 -9.12
C GLU A 58 17.86 -10.89 -9.37
N ASP A 59 16.90 -11.51 -10.08
CA ASP A 59 15.57 -10.93 -10.32
C ASP A 59 14.52 -11.38 -9.29
N ALA A 60 14.84 -12.40 -8.49
CA ALA A 60 13.98 -12.90 -7.41
C ALA A 60 13.75 -11.87 -6.28
N GLU A 61 14.63 -10.87 -6.13
CA GLU A 61 14.43 -9.76 -5.17
C GLU A 61 13.33 -8.78 -5.60
N LYS A 62 12.84 -8.88 -6.83
CA LYS A 62 11.70 -8.10 -7.36
C LYS A 62 10.40 -8.88 -7.29
N ILE A 63 10.37 -10.04 -6.62
CA ILE A 63 9.16 -10.84 -6.49
C ILE A 63 8.13 -10.04 -5.70
N ILE A 64 6.98 -9.98 -6.33
CA ILE A 64 5.81 -9.21 -5.99
C ILE A 64 4.84 -10.14 -5.27
N SER A 65 3.91 -9.59 -4.49
CA SER A 65 2.92 -10.38 -3.78
C SER A 65 2.02 -11.10 -4.79
N ASP A 66 2.29 -12.40 -4.94
CA ASP A 66 1.65 -13.29 -5.88
C ASP A 66 0.82 -14.32 -5.13
N LYS A 67 -0.33 -14.68 -5.70
CA LYS A 67 -1.14 -15.78 -5.21
C LYS A 67 -1.71 -16.58 -6.37
N ILE A 68 -1.62 -17.90 -6.26
CA ILE A 68 -2.39 -18.82 -7.10
C ILE A 68 -3.38 -19.53 -6.18
N ILE A 69 -4.67 -19.39 -6.47
CA ILE A 69 -5.73 -20.13 -5.80
C ILE A 69 -6.45 -21.01 -6.80
N LYS A 70 -6.82 -22.21 -6.38
CA LYS A 70 -7.70 -23.10 -7.12
C LYS A 70 -9.03 -23.20 -6.38
N VAL A 71 -10.11 -23.05 -7.14
CA VAL A 71 -11.47 -23.04 -6.61
C VAL A 71 -12.33 -24.03 -7.38
N THR A 72 -13.28 -24.61 -6.67
CA THR A 72 -14.27 -25.53 -7.25
C THR A 72 -15.54 -24.76 -7.59
N LEU A 73 -16.03 -24.96 -8.81
CA LEU A 73 -17.30 -24.42 -9.28
C LEU A 73 -18.46 -25.31 -8.84
N LYS A 74 -19.68 -24.76 -8.84
CA LYS A 74 -20.92 -25.47 -8.49
C LYS A 74 -21.26 -26.63 -9.43
N ASP A 75 -20.70 -26.67 -10.63
CA ASP A 75 -20.82 -27.77 -11.59
C ASP A 75 -19.76 -28.87 -11.38
N ASN A 76 -18.94 -28.76 -10.34
CA ASN A 76 -17.79 -29.61 -10.00
C ASN A 76 -16.57 -29.43 -10.91
N ASP A 77 -16.57 -28.47 -11.85
CA ASP A 77 -15.35 -28.08 -12.54
C ASP A 77 -14.45 -27.26 -11.61
N SER A 78 -13.18 -27.13 -11.97
CA SER A 78 -12.21 -26.33 -11.23
C SER A 78 -11.68 -25.17 -12.06
N LYS A 79 -11.35 -24.07 -11.38
CA LYS A 79 -10.63 -22.94 -11.99
C LYS A 79 -9.43 -22.57 -11.14
N ILE A 80 -8.37 -22.14 -11.81
CA ILE A 80 -7.16 -21.62 -11.20
C ILE A 80 -7.13 -20.11 -11.46
N LEU A 81 -6.99 -19.34 -10.40
CA LEU A 81 -6.94 -17.89 -10.44
C LEU A 81 -5.56 -17.44 -9.98
N PHE A 82 -4.85 -16.77 -10.88
CA PHE A 82 -3.58 -16.13 -10.59
C PHE A 82 -3.80 -14.64 -10.33
N ILE A 83 -3.43 -14.20 -9.13
CA ILE A 83 -3.55 -12.81 -8.68
C ILE A 83 -2.14 -12.30 -8.38
N HIS A 84 -1.79 -11.21 -9.03
CA HIS A 84 -0.51 -10.53 -8.89
C HIS A 84 -0.76 -9.12 -8.34
N VAL A 85 0.00 -8.66 -7.36
CA VAL A 85 -0.18 -7.30 -6.80
C VAL A 85 1.07 -6.48 -7.00
N GLU A 86 1.16 -5.74 -8.10
CA GLU A 86 2.32 -4.93 -8.44
C GLU A 86 2.46 -3.72 -7.50
N VAL A 87 3.44 -3.83 -6.59
CA VAL A 87 3.86 -2.77 -5.68
C VAL A 87 5.07 -2.03 -6.27
N GLN A 88 4.84 -0.80 -6.72
CA GLN A 88 5.84 0.19 -7.10
C GLN A 88 7.14 -0.40 -7.72
N SER A 89 7.06 -0.93 -8.94
CA SER A 89 8.27 -1.15 -9.73
C SER A 89 8.80 0.19 -10.22
N TYR A 90 10.10 0.40 -10.01
CA TYR A 90 10.92 1.35 -10.77
C TYR A 90 10.48 1.33 -12.23
N SER A 91 10.37 2.52 -12.82
CA SER A 91 10.13 2.78 -14.25
C SER A 91 10.92 1.82 -15.14
N SER A 92 10.41 0.60 -15.35
CA SER A 92 10.84 -0.27 -16.42
C SER A 92 10.13 0.29 -17.64
N THR A 93 10.85 1.15 -18.34
CA THR A 93 10.46 1.70 -19.63
C THR A 93 10.27 0.62 -20.70
N ASP A 94 10.66 -0.62 -20.39
CA ASP A 94 10.49 -1.78 -21.25
C ASP A 94 9.31 -2.63 -20.76
N SER A 95 8.50 -3.12 -21.70
CA SER A 95 7.25 -3.87 -21.57
C SER A 95 7.38 -5.27 -20.93
N VAL A 96 8.11 -5.36 -19.81
CA VAL A 96 8.46 -6.62 -19.14
C VAL A 96 7.29 -7.16 -18.31
N PHE A 97 6.38 -6.30 -17.84
CA PHE A 97 5.27 -6.73 -16.97
C PHE A 97 4.27 -7.61 -17.70
N GLY A 98 3.73 -7.15 -18.84
CA GLY A 98 2.79 -7.94 -19.63
C GLY A 98 3.38 -9.29 -20.02
N GLU A 99 4.63 -9.31 -20.46
CA GLU A 99 5.35 -10.55 -20.77
C GLU A 99 5.46 -11.47 -19.55
N ARG A 100 5.79 -10.93 -18.36
CA ARG A 100 5.82 -11.67 -17.10
C ARG A 100 4.47 -12.32 -16.79
N MET A 101 3.37 -11.57 -16.92
CA MET A 101 2.02 -12.11 -16.72
C MET A 101 1.71 -13.25 -17.71
N PHE A 102 2.11 -13.10 -18.97
CA PHE A 102 1.97 -14.15 -19.97
C PHE A 102 2.81 -15.40 -19.63
N ARG A 103 4.06 -15.22 -19.19
CA ARG A 103 4.93 -16.31 -18.76
C ARG A 103 4.32 -17.09 -17.59
N TYR A 104 3.76 -16.40 -16.59
CA TYR A 104 3.03 -17.05 -15.51
C TYR A 104 1.85 -17.86 -16.05
N PHE A 105 0.98 -17.24 -16.84
CA PHE A 105 -0.19 -17.91 -17.41
C PHE A 105 0.21 -19.19 -18.16
N TYR A 106 1.18 -19.11 -19.08
CA TYR A 106 1.64 -20.25 -19.85
C TYR A 106 2.22 -21.35 -18.96
N ARG A 107 3.05 -21.00 -17.96
CA ARG A 107 3.68 -21.98 -17.07
C ARG A 107 2.69 -22.69 -16.15
N ILE A 108 1.71 -21.94 -15.62
CA ILE A 108 0.61 -22.52 -14.85
C ILE A 108 -0.18 -23.46 -15.76
N TRP A 109 -0.54 -23.01 -16.96
CA TRP A 109 -1.29 -23.81 -17.93
C TRP A 109 -0.58 -25.10 -18.30
N ASP A 110 0.68 -25.02 -18.68
CA ASP A 110 1.48 -26.17 -19.10
C ASP A 110 1.68 -27.19 -17.96
N LYS A 111 2.07 -26.70 -16.77
CA LYS A 111 2.30 -27.54 -15.60
C LYS A 111 1.02 -28.26 -15.16
N PHE A 112 -0.10 -27.57 -15.04
CA PHE A 112 -1.35 -28.20 -14.61
C PHE A 112 -1.88 -29.20 -15.63
N ARG A 113 -1.87 -28.86 -16.92
CA ARG A 113 -2.38 -29.75 -17.98
C ARG A 113 -1.55 -31.02 -18.14
N TYR A 114 -0.21 -30.92 -18.12
CA TYR A 114 0.64 -32.04 -18.52
C TYR A 114 1.38 -32.72 -17.36
N LYS A 115 1.72 -32.00 -16.28
CA LYS A 115 2.33 -32.60 -15.07
C LYS A 115 1.24 -33.17 -14.15
N TYR A 116 0.17 -32.41 -13.93
CA TYR A 116 -0.89 -32.77 -12.98
C TYR A 116 -2.13 -33.38 -13.61
N GLN A 117 -2.23 -33.40 -14.95
CA GLN A 117 -3.42 -33.87 -15.69
C GLN A 117 -4.69 -33.14 -15.25
N ASP A 118 -4.54 -31.89 -14.82
CA ASP A 118 -5.59 -31.03 -14.35
C ASP A 118 -6.05 -30.13 -15.50
N HIS A 119 -7.34 -30.24 -15.83
CA HIS A 119 -7.95 -29.53 -16.94
C HIS A 119 -8.67 -28.24 -16.53
N SER A 120 -8.36 -27.71 -15.34
CA SER A 120 -8.87 -26.41 -14.86
C SER A 120 -8.60 -25.28 -15.84
N ASP A 121 -9.56 -24.38 -15.98
CA ASP A 121 -9.36 -23.12 -16.69
C ASP A 121 -8.54 -22.16 -15.84
N ILE A 122 -7.74 -21.30 -16.48
CA ILE A 122 -6.85 -20.37 -15.79
C ILE A 122 -7.19 -18.94 -16.17
N VAL A 123 -7.23 -18.04 -15.19
CA VAL A 123 -7.34 -16.60 -15.39
C VAL A 123 -6.26 -15.86 -14.61
N GLY A 124 -5.71 -14.80 -15.20
CA GLY A 124 -4.68 -13.97 -14.60
C GLY A 124 -5.17 -12.56 -14.34
N SER A 125 -4.75 -11.99 -13.20
CA SER A 125 -5.12 -10.64 -12.75
C SER A 125 -3.94 -9.91 -12.12
N ALA A 126 -3.93 -8.59 -12.25
CA ALA A 126 -2.97 -7.70 -11.60
C ALA A 126 -3.67 -6.56 -10.84
N ILE A 127 -3.15 -6.20 -9.67
CA ILE A 127 -3.56 -5.02 -8.89
C ILE A 127 -2.36 -4.06 -8.83
N TYR A 128 -2.51 -2.85 -9.35
CA TYR A 128 -1.47 -1.82 -9.33
C TYR A 128 -1.64 -0.88 -8.15
N THR A 129 -0.60 -0.73 -7.34
CA THR A 129 -0.65 0.04 -6.09
C THR A 129 0.31 1.22 -6.09
N TYR A 130 0.54 1.85 -7.25
CA TYR A 130 1.44 2.99 -7.43
C TYR A 130 0.86 4.06 -8.38
N LYS A 131 1.46 5.27 -8.36
CA LYS A 131 1.02 6.43 -9.15
C LYS A 131 1.52 6.40 -10.59
N GLY A 132 0.73 6.98 -11.49
CA GLY A 132 1.06 7.16 -12.91
C GLY A 132 0.68 5.94 -13.77
N LEU A 133 0.72 6.09 -15.08
CA LEU A 133 0.28 5.05 -16.03
C LEU A 133 1.40 4.14 -16.54
N ALA A 134 2.66 4.52 -16.33
CA ALA A 134 3.80 3.77 -16.83
C ALA A 134 3.88 2.38 -16.17
N GLY A 135 4.03 1.32 -16.96
CA GLY A 135 4.14 -0.06 -16.49
C GLY A 135 2.83 -0.73 -16.06
N LYS A 136 1.68 -0.06 -16.20
CA LYS A 136 0.35 -0.63 -15.92
C LYS A 136 -0.21 -1.36 -17.15
N ASP A 137 0.51 -2.40 -17.60
CA ASP A 137 0.11 -3.16 -18.78
C ASP A 137 -1.23 -3.88 -18.55
N ARG A 138 -2.06 -4.02 -19.59
CA ARG A 138 -3.34 -4.76 -19.49
C ARG A 138 -3.37 -6.03 -20.34
N LYS A 139 -2.33 -6.19 -21.14
CA LYS A 139 -2.14 -7.29 -22.07
C LYS A 139 -0.68 -7.44 -22.44
N TYR A 140 -0.35 -8.60 -22.99
CA TYR A 140 0.88 -8.85 -23.72
C TYR A 140 0.54 -9.17 -25.17
N SER A 141 1.24 -8.55 -26.12
CA SER A 141 1.09 -8.84 -27.55
C SER A 141 2.45 -9.27 -28.11
N TYR A 142 2.52 -10.49 -28.63
CA TYR A 142 3.68 -10.96 -29.39
C TYR A 142 3.45 -10.67 -30.88
N LYS A 143 4.33 -9.89 -31.48
CA LYS A 143 4.27 -9.48 -32.89
C LYS A 143 5.59 -9.77 -33.58
N LEU A 144 5.52 -10.20 -34.84
CA LEU A 144 6.68 -10.20 -35.74
C LEU A 144 6.62 -8.96 -36.61
N ALA A 145 7.78 -8.33 -36.85
CA ALA A 145 7.85 -7.07 -37.60
C ALA A 145 7.30 -7.18 -39.03
N ASP A 146 7.35 -8.39 -39.61
CA ASP A 146 6.92 -8.67 -40.98
C ASP A 146 5.42 -9.02 -41.10
N LEU A 147 4.68 -9.08 -39.98
CA LEU A 147 3.26 -9.43 -39.97
C LEU A 147 2.40 -8.24 -39.51
N GLU A 148 1.25 -8.06 -40.18
CA GLU A 148 0.28 -7.03 -39.80
C GLU A 148 -0.50 -7.41 -38.52
N ASP A 149 -0.76 -8.70 -38.33
CA ASP A 149 -1.53 -9.23 -37.21
C ASP A 149 -0.67 -9.60 -36.00
N ASP A 150 -1.24 -9.47 -34.80
CA ASP A 150 -0.66 -9.99 -33.57
C ASP A 150 -0.71 -11.52 -33.60
N ILE A 151 0.43 -12.19 -33.44
CA ILE A 151 0.50 -13.66 -33.40
C ILE A 151 -0.19 -14.19 -32.14
N LEU A 152 -0.03 -13.47 -31.04
CA LEU A 152 -0.61 -13.82 -29.75
C LEU A 152 -0.94 -12.54 -29.00
N THR A 153 -2.16 -12.46 -28.49
CA THR A 153 -2.55 -11.48 -27.49
C THR A 153 -3.01 -12.22 -26.24
N TYR A 154 -2.36 -11.95 -25.11
CA TYR A 154 -2.77 -12.41 -23.80
C TYR A 154 -3.31 -11.23 -23.00
N GLU A 155 -4.60 -11.27 -22.68
CA GLU A 155 -5.24 -10.25 -21.84
C GLU A 155 -5.43 -10.78 -20.41
N PHE A 156 -5.26 -9.89 -19.44
CA PHE A 156 -5.46 -10.20 -18.04
C PHE A 156 -6.21 -9.06 -17.35
N ARG A 157 -6.89 -9.39 -16.26
CA ARG A 157 -7.73 -8.42 -15.57
C ARG A 157 -6.88 -7.50 -14.71
N THR A 158 -7.23 -6.22 -14.66
CA THR A 158 -6.42 -5.23 -13.94
C THR A 158 -7.28 -4.33 -13.07
N ILE A 159 -6.76 -3.97 -11.90
CA ILE A 159 -7.28 -2.89 -11.06
C ILE A 159 -6.15 -1.93 -10.75
N ASP A 160 -6.37 -0.64 -11.01
CA ASP A 160 -5.44 0.42 -10.64
C ASP A 160 -5.98 1.17 -9.42
N VAL A 161 -5.37 0.98 -8.25
CA VAL A 161 -5.80 1.60 -6.99
C VAL A 161 -5.88 3.14 -7.08
N GLU A 162 -5.00 3.76 -7.86
CA GLU A 162 -4.98 5.21 -8.03
C GLU A 162 -6.30 5.73 -8.63
N THR A 163 -6.74 5.09 -9.70
CA THR A 163 -7.90 5.53 -10.50
C THR A 163 -9.19 4.82 -10.13
N PHE A 164 -9.12 3.67 -9.49
CA PHE A 164 -10.27 2.83 -9.16
C PHE A 164 -11.24 3.56 -8.22
N ASP A 165 -12.53 3.55 -8.60
CA ASP A 165 -13.62 4.12 -7.83
C ASP A 165 -14.16 3.07 -6.84
N LEU A 166 -13.95 3.33 -5.55
CA LEU A 166 -14.37 2.46 -4.45
C LEU A 166 -15.90 2.33 -4.34
N ASN A 167 -16.67 3.21 -4.99
CA ASN A 167 -18.13 3.11 -5.03
C ASN A 167 -18.62 1.94 -5.89
N HIS A 168 -17.80 1.43 -6.80
CA HIS A 168 -18.11 0.23 -7.56
C HIS A 168 -17.92 -1.07 -6.77
N MET A 169 -17.26 -1.01 -5.60
CA MET A 169 -17.16 -2.17 -4.71
C MET A 169 -18.45 -2.35 -3.92
N ASN A 170 -18.83 -3.61 -3.72
CA ASN A 170 -19.88 -3.99 -2.78
C ASN A 170 -19.60 -3.35 -1.41
N GLU A 171 -20.60 -2.65 -0.87
CA GLU A 171 -20.48 -1.99 0.44
C GLU A 171 -20.16 -2.98 1.57
N HIS A 172 -20.59 -4.24 1.45
CA HIS A 172 -20.32 -5.26 2.45
C HIS A 172 -18.97 -5.97 2.26
N ASN A 173 -18.25 -5.72 1.17
CA ASN A 173 -16.96 -6.35 0.93
C ASN A 173 -15.87 -5.69 1.82
N PRO A 174 -15.25 -6.44 2.75
CA PRO A 174 -14.27 -5.88 3.67
C PRO A 174 -13.00 -5.34 2.99
N LEU A 175 -12.66 -5.76 1.77
CA LEU A 175 -11.51 -5.22 1.02
C LEU A 175 -11.63 -3.73 0.72
N LYS A 176 -12.83 -3.14 0.80
CA LYS A 176 -13.00 -1.71 0.59
C LYS A 176 -12.06 -0.88 1.48
N LEU A 177 -11.81 -1.32 2.71
CA LEU A 177 -10.84 -0.68 3.60
C LEU A 177 -9.39 -0.90 3.16
N VAL A 178 -9.02 -2.08 2.64
CA VAL A 178 -7.68 -2.33 2.06
C VAL A 178 -7.40 -1.32 0.94
N PHE A 179 -8.31 -1.20 -0.03
CA PHE A 179 -8.15 -0.29 -1.16
C PHE A 179 -8.17 1.18 -0.72
N LYS A 180 -8.96 1.52 0.31
CA LYS A 180 -8.94 2.85 0.92
C LYS A 180 -7.58 3.15 1.57
N ILE A 181 -7.02 2.23 2.35
CA ILE A 181 -5.68 2.35 2.95
C ILE A 181 -4.63 2.54 1.85
N ALA A 182 -4.64 1.69 0.81
CA ALA A 182 -3.70 1.77 -0.29
C ALA A 182 -3.82 3.10 -1.08
N LYS A 183 -5.05 3.55 -1.37
CA LYS A 183 -5.29 4.83 -2.05
C LYS A 183 -4.89 6.03 -1.18
N ARG A 184 -5.14 5.95 0.14
CA ARG A 184 -4.71 6.97 1.11
C ARG A 184 -3.19 7.07 1.14
N LEU A 185 -2.49 5.93 1.15
CA LEU A 185 -1.04 5.89 1.09
C LEU A 185 -0.50 6.61 -0.15
N LEU A 186 -1.07 6.36 -1.33
CA LEU A 186 -0.70 7.08 -2.55
C LEU A 186 -0.83 8.60 -2.39
N SER A 187 -1.89 9.07 -1.74
CA SER A 187 -2.12 10.51 -1.53
C SER A 187 -1.28 11.13 -0.40
N THR A 188 -0.73 10.32 0.51
CA THR A 188 -0.05 10.79 1.73
C THR A 188 1.38 11.24 1.38
N ARG A 189 1.78 12.40 1.89
CA ARG A 189 3.15 12.89 1.70
C ARG A 189 4.11 12.06 2.55
N ALA A 190 5.37 11.94 2.10
CA ALA A 190 6.43 11.29 2.86
C ALA A 190 6.93 12.18 4.02
N ASP A 191 5.98 12.62 4.85
CA ASP A 191 6.16 13.42 6.05
C ASP A 191 5.55 12.65 7.22
N ASP A 192 6.29 12.50 8.31
CA ASP A 192 5.85 11.65 9.43
C ASP A 192 4.58 12.16 10.11
N LYS A 193 4.30 13.48 10.06
CA LYS A 193 3.07 14.04 10.63
C LYS A 193 1.87 13.66 9.76
N GLU A 194 1.99 13.82 8.44
CA GLU A 194 0.95 13.38 7.49
C GLU A 194 0.72 11.87 7.56
N ILE A 195 1.79 11.08 7.68
CA ILE A 195 1.71 9.61 7.87
C ILE A 195 1.02 9.29 9.20
N PHE A 196 1.37 9.95 10.30
CA PHE A 196 0.75 9.76 11.60
C PHE A 196 -0.75 10.07 11.55
N LEU A 197 -1.14 11.23 11.01
CA LEU A 197 -2.54 11.64 10.88
C LEU A 197 -3.35 10.64 10.04
N ALA A 198 -2.82 10.22 8.89
CA ALA A 198 -3.45 9.22 8.05
C ALA A 198 -3.55 7.86 8.75
N LYS A 199 -2.52 7.45 9.52
CA LYS A 199 -2.52 6.20 10.27
C LYS A 199 -3.58 6.19 11.37
N VAL A 200 -3.73 7.31 12.10
CA VAL A 200 -4.78 7.47 13.14
C VAL A 200 -6.18 7.44 12.52
N GLU A 201 -6.39 8.16 11.42
CA GLU A 201 -7.65 8.16 10.67
C GLU A 201 -8.08 6.73 10.28
N LEU A 202 -7.18 6.00 9.62
CA LEU A 202 -7.43 4.64 9.14
C LEU A 202 -7.55 3.62 10.27
N PHE A 203 -6.80 3.79 11.37
CA PHE A 203 -6.89 2.91 12.54
C PHE A 203 -8.27 3.02 13.20
N ASN A 204 -8.80 4.23 13.36
CA ASN A 204 -10.13 4.43 13.92
C ASN A 204 -11.23 3.83 13.04
N GLU A 205 -11.11 3.97 11.73
CA GLU A 205 -12.02 3.30 10.81
C GLU A 205 -11.94 1.78 10.96
N LEU A 206 -10.72 1.22 11.02
CA LEU A 206 -10.49 -0.23 11.23
C LEU A 206 -11.11 -0.75 12.54
N VAL A 207 -10.96 -0.02 13.64
CA VAL A 207 -11.55 -0.37 14.95
C VAL A 207 -13.08 -0.47 14.83
N ASN A 208 -13.70 0.48 14.14
CA ASN A 208 -15.16 0.51 13.94
C ASN A 208 -15.62 -0.32 12.72
N TYR A 209 -14.69 -0.94 11.99
CA TYR A 209 -14.99 -1.67 10.77
C TYR A 209 -15.66 -3.00 11.08
N ASN A 210 -16.95 -3.09 10.79
CA ASN A 210 -17.79 -4.26 11.09
C ASN A 210 -18.00 -5.20 9.89
N LYS A 211 -17.36 -4.93 8.75
CA LYS A 211 -17.53 -5.69 7.50
C LYS A 211 -16.59 -6.89 7.38
N VAL A 212 -15.56 -6.98 8.23
CA VAL A 212 -14.66 -8.15 8.28
C VAL A 212 -15.39 -9.38 8.77
N LYS A 213 -15.25 -10.50 8.04
CA LYS A 213 -15.92 -11.77 8.30
C LYS A 213 -15.19 -12.63 9.34
N THR A 214 -13.86 -12.53 9.41
CA THR A 214 -13.02 -13.40 10.26
C THR A 214 -12.01 -12.61 11.10
N MET A 215 -11.51 -13.24 12.17
CA MET A 215 -10.42 -12.68 12.98
C MET A 215 -9.13 -12.54 12.17
N GLU A 216 -8.86 -13.47 11.25
CA GLU A 216 -7.69 -13.41 10.37
C GLU A 216 -7.75 -12.21 9.42
N GLN A 217 -8.91 -11.90 8.84
CA GLN A 217 -9.13 -10.67 8.06
C GLN A 217 -8.86 -9.40 8.88
N ARG A 218 -9.29 -9.37 10.14
CA ARG A 218 -9.03 -8.23 11.04
C ARG A 218 -7.54 -8.09 11.36
N LYS A 219 -6.86 -9.20 11.64
CA LYS A 219 -5.39 -9.21 11.85
C LYS A 219 -4.66 -8.74 10.60
N ALA A 220 -5.04 -9.25 9.43
CA ALA A 220 -4.47 -8.89 8.14
C ALA A 220 -4.59 -7.38 7.87
N LEU A 221 -5.77 -6.78 8.08
CA LEU A 221 -5.95 -5.33 7.97
C LEU A 221 -5.11 -4.52 8.96
N THR A 222 -5.01 -5.00 10.21
CA THR A 222 -4.20 -4.35 11.25
C THR A 222 -2.73 -4.36 10.85
N TYR A 223 -2.24 -5.53 10.43
CA TYR A 223 -0.88 -5.72 9.92
C TYR A 223 -0.62 -4.83 8.71
N PHE A 224 -1.53 -4.83 7.74
CA PHE A 224 -1.45 -4.01 6.54
C PHE A 224 -1.31 -2.52 6.87
N LEU A 225 -2.16 -1.98 7.74
CA LEU A 225 -2.07 -0.58 8.18
C LEU A 225 -0.74 -0.28 8.89
N GLU A 226 -0.29 -1.18 9.77
CA GLU A 226 0.94 -0.98 10.55
C GLU A 226 2.19 -0.90 9.67
N TYR A 227 2.26 -1.73 8.63
CA TYR A 227 3.42 -1.84 7.73
C TYR A 227 3.41 -0.82 6.58
N LEU A 228 2.23 -0.39 6.14
CA LEU A 228 2.12 0.63 5.08
C LEU A 228 2.38 2.04 5.58
N PHE A 229 2.02 2.38 6.82
CA PHE A 229 2.21 3.71 7.39
C PHE A 229 3.30 3.70 8.46
N LEU A 230 4.56 3.73 8.02
CA LEU A 230 5.72 3.74 8.93
C LEU A 230 6.06 5.16 9.37
N ILE A 231 5.99 5.39 10.67
CA ILE A 231 6.38 6.65 11.31
C ILE A 231 7.84 6.53 11.74
N GLN A 232 8.72 7.35 11.18
CA GLN A 232 10.14 7.35 11.50
C GLN A 232 10.43 8.05 12.82
N ASP A 233 9.72 9.15 13.12
CA ASP A 233 9.77 9.87 14.39
C ASP A 233 9.28 9.00 15.55
N ASP A 234 10.18 8.75 16.50
CA ASP A 234 9.89 7.87 17.63
C ASP A 234 8.89 8.47 18.62
N ASN A 235 8.81 9.80 18.75
CA ASN A 235 7.78 10.44 19.60
C ASN A 235 6.39 10.27 18.99
N LEU A 236 6.25 10.44 17.68
CA LEU A 236 4.97 10.21 16.99
C LEU A 236 4.59 8.73 16.99
N ALA A 237 5.57 7.83 16.88
CA ALA A 237 5.34 6.38 17.00
C ALA A 237 4.88 6.00 18.41
N GLU A 238 5.48 6.57 19.46
CA GLU A 238 5.09 6.36 20.85
C GLU A 238 3.68 6.91 21.12
N LYS A 239 3.37 8.12 20.64
CA LYS A 239 2.00 8.66 20.70
C LYS A 239 0.97 7.76 20.02
N PHE A 240 1.29 7.20 18.85
CA PHE A 240 0.39 6.26 18.18
C PHE A 240 0.18 4.99 19.02
N LYS A 241 1.24 4.49 19.67
CA LYS A 241 1.17 3.34 20.57
C LYS A 241 0.29 3.64 21.80
N GLU A 242 0.47 4.79 22.43
CA GLU A 242 -0.40 5.24 23.54
C GLU A 242 -1.86 5.25 23.09
N LEU A 243 -2.17 5.81 21.92
CA LEU A 243 -3.53 5.80 21.37
C LEU A 243 -4.06 4.37 21.23
N LYS A 244 -3.27 3.43 20.69
CA LYS A 244 -3.64 2.02 20.56
C LYS A 244 -3.90 1.36 21.91
N ASP A 245 -3.07 1.63 22.91
CA ASP A 245 -3.17 1.03 24.25
C ASP A 245 -4.35 1.60 25.06
N TYR A 246 -4.68 2.89 24.89
CA TYR A 246 -5.89 3.50 25.45
C TYR A 246 -7.18 2.91 24.84
N THR A 247 -7.13 2.43 23.59
CA THR A 247 -8.27 1.89 22.85
C THR A 247 -8.58 0.42 23.13
N GLY A 248 -8.57 -0.02 24.39
CA GLY A 248 -9.00 -1.36 24.83
C GLY A 248 -10.48 -1.72 24.56
N GLY A 249 -11.05 -1.28 23.43
CA GLY A 249 -12.38 -1.65 22.92
C GLY A 249 -13.39 -0.52 22.79
N THR A 250 -13.11 0.72 23.21
CA THR A 250 -14.06 1.84 23.04
C THR A 250 -13.33 3.19 22.93
N ILE A 251 -13.63 3.95 21.88
CA ILE A 251 -13.09 5.28 21.65
C ILE A 251 -13.81 6.27 22.59
N ILE A 252 -13.08 6.83 23.57
CA ILE A 252 -13.60 7.88 24.48
C ILE A 252 -13.41 9.29 23.90
N MET A 253 -12.47 9.48 22.97
CA MET A 253 -12.22 10.76 22.28
C MET A 253 -12.31 10.60 20.76
N SER A 254 -13.10 11.46 20.13
CA SER A 254 -13.32 11.48 18.68
C SER A 254 -12.05 11.87 17.89
N ILE A 255 -12.02 11.50 16.60
CA ILE A 255 -10.93 11.84 15.66
C ILE A 255 -10.69 13.34 15.63
N ASP A 256 -11.77 14.13 15.65
CA ASP A 256 -11.69 15.59 15.62
C ASP A 256 -11.03 16.13 16.89
N GLU A 257 -11.28 15.54 18.05
CA GLU A 257 -10.61 15.93 19.30
C GLU A 257 -9.13 15.58 19.30
N ILE A 258 -8.74 14.41 18.76
CA ILE A 258 -7.32 14.02 18.65
C ILE A 258 -6.61 14.92 17.64
N ARG A 259 -7.24 15.17 16.49
CA ARG A 259 -6.71 16.01 15.42
C ARG A 259 -6.63 17.47 15.86
N GLU A 260 -7.66 17.99 16.51
CA GLU A 260 -7.69 19.35 17.05
C GLU A 260 -6.64 19.51 18.15
N LYS A 261 -6.54 18.57 19.09
CA LYS A 261 -5.51 18.60 20.12
C LYS A 261 -4.11 18.61 19.53
N TYR A 262 -3.86 17.79 18.50
CA TYR A 262 -2.58 17.75 17.80
C TYR A 262 -2.28 19.06 17.05
N LEU A 263 -3.18 19.52 16.18
CA LEU A 263 -3.02 20.76 15.41
C LEU A 263 -2.88 21.99 16.33
N LYS A 264 -3.55 21.97 17.49
CA LYS A 264 -3.46 23.04 18.50
C LYS A 264 -2.15 22.99 19.28
N GLU A 265 -1.67 21.81 19.66
CA GLU A 265 -0.34 21.67 20.29
C GLU A 265 0.76 22.10 19.32
N GLU A 266 0.65 21.73 18.05
CA GLU A 266 1.56 22.12 16.97
C GLU A 266 1.53 23.62 16.71
N GLY A 267 0.36 24.22 16.46
CA GLY A 267 0.23 25.66 16.26
C GLY A 267 0.72 26.47 17.46
N ARG A 268 0.62 25.92 18.68
CA ARG A 268 1.22 26.53 19.87
C ARG A 268 2.75 26.42 19.88
N LEU A 269 3.32 25.30 19.45
CA LEU A 269 4.77 25.11 19.35
C LEU A 269 5.38 25.93 18.20
N GLU A 270 4.74 25.95 17.03
CA GLU A 270 5.11 26.79 15.90
C GLU A 270 5.00 28.26 16.27
N GLY A 271 3.87 28.72 16.79
CA GLY A 271 3.71 30.13 17.22
C GLY A 271 4.69 30.54 18.33
N LYS A 272 5.07 29.63 19.23
CA LYS A 272 6.14 29.89 20.22
C LYS A 272 7.50 30.03 19.55
N THR A 273 7.80 29.19 18.57
CA THR A 273 9.08 29.19 17.84
C THR A 273 9.19 30.41 16.94
N GLU A 274 8.14 30.74 16.19
CA GLU A 274 8.01 31.97 15.40
C GLU A 274 8.11 33.21 16.27
N GLY A 275 7.46 33.22 17.45
CA GLY A 275 7.59 34.32 18.42
C GLY A 275 9.02 34.49 18.92
N ILE A 276 9.72 33.40 19.22
CA ILE A 276 11.13 33.42 19.63
C ILE A 276 12.02 33.94 18.48
N ILE A 277 11.78 33.50 17.25
CA ILE A 277 12.50 33.96 16.05
C ILE A 277 12.23 35.44 15.80
N GLN A 278 10.99 35.90 15.93
CA GLN A 278 10.63 37.31 15.74
C GLN A 278 11.29 38.20 16.79
N ILE A 279 11.29 37.77 18.06
CA ILE A 279 12.01 38.46 19.14
C ILE A 279 13.51 38.52 18.82
N ALA A 280 14.10 37.41 18.35
CA ALA A 280 15.51 37.37 17.97
C ALA A 280 15.82 38.33 16.81
N LYS A 281 14.95 38.41 15.78
CA LYS A 281 15.09 39.34 14.65
C LYS A 281 15.07 40.80 15.12
N VAL A 282 14.11 41.18 15.97
CA VAL A 282 14.02 42.54 16.53
C VAL A 282 15.26 42.87 17.37
N MET A 283 15.73 41.95 18.21
CA MET A 283 16.95 42.17 19.00
C MET A 283 18.21 42.31 18.13
N LEU A 284 18.29 41.59 17.00
CA LEU A 284 19.38 41.72 16.03
C LEU A 284 19.35 43.08 15.29
N GLU A 285 18.15 43.57 14.92
CA GLU A 285 17.96 44.88 14.31
C GLU A 285 18.36 46.03 15.25
N ASP A 286 18.09 45.88 16.55
CA ASP A 286 18.46 46.83 17.60
C ASP A 286 19.95 46.75 18.02
N ASN A 287 20.76 45.92 17.35
CA ASN A 287 22.18 45.67 17.65
C ASN A 287 22.45 45.16 19.09
N GLU A 288 21.51 44.39 19.67
CA GLU A 288 21.73 43.77 20.97
C GLU A 288 22.88 42.72 20.91
N PRO A 289 23.66 42.55 22.00
CA PRO A 289 24.76 41.57 22.02
C PRO A 289 24.26 40.14 21.77
N VAL A 290 24.98 39.40 20.92
CA VAL A 290 24.62 38.02 20.53
C VAL A 290 24.45 37.10 21.75
N ASP A 291 25.32 37.21 22.76
CA ASP A 291 25.21 36.43 24.00
C ASP A 291 23.91 36.70 24.78
N LYS A 292 23.39 37.93 24.69
CA LYS A 292 22.12 38.32 25.29
C LYS A 292 20.97 37.66 24.52
N ILE A 293 21.00 37.70 23.19
CA ILE A 293 19.96 37.09 22.34
C ILE A 293 19.91 35.58 22.57
N ILE A 294 21.06 34.89 22.59
CA ILE A 294 21.14 33.46 22.90
C ILE A 294 20.52 33.16 24.26
N ARG A 295 20.85 33.96 25.29
CA ARG A 295 20.32 33.75 26.65
C ARG A 295 18.79 33.88 26.75
N TYR A 296 18.17 34.79 26.00
CA TYR A 296 16.72 35.04 26.09
C TYR A 296 15.89 34.21 25.11
N THR A 297 16.48 33.79 23.99
CA THR A 297 15.78 33.06 22.92
C THR A 297 16.14 31.58 22.91
N ASN A 298 17.23 31.18 23.57
CA ASN A 298 17.84 29.85 23.50
C ASN A 298 18.17 29.39 22.06
N LEU A 299 18.23 30.31 21.10
CA LEU A 299 18.66 30.01 19.73
C LEU A 299 20.17 29.77 19.71
N SER A 300 20.62 28.87 18.84
CA SER A 300 22.05 28.61 18.69
C SER A 300 22.75 29.76 17.96
N HIS A 301 24.07 29.83 18.11
CA HIS A 301 24.87 30.83 17.38
C HIS A 301 24.76 30.64 15.86
N GLU A 302 24.48 29.43 15.38
CA GLU A 302 24.27 29.14 13.95
C GLU A 302 22.91 29.66 13.47
N ASP A 303 21.86 29.50 14.27
CA ASP A 303 20.51 30.00 13.94
C ASP A 303 20.50 31.53 13.86
N LEU A 304 21.19 32.21 14.79
CA LEU A 304 21.34 33.67 14.76
C LEU A 304 22.15 34.18 13.56
N LEU A 305 23.14 33.41 13.10
CA LEU A 305 23.90 33.75 11.88
C LEU A 305 23.03 33.65 10.62
N LYS A 306 22.17 32.63 10.53
CA LYS A 306 21.20 32.49 9.43
C LYS A 306 20.19 33.64 9.44
N LEU A 307 19.62 33.94 10.61
CA LEU A 307 18.69 35.07 10.78
C LEU A 307 19.33 36.41 10.40
N LYS A 308 20.60 36.63 10.73
CA LYS A 308 21.34 37.85 10.36
C LYS A 308 21.60 37.98 8.85
N GLN A 309 21.67 36.87 8.12
CA GLN A 309 21.82 36.89 6.65
C GLN A 309 20.50 37.21 5.93
N GLU A 310 19.35 36.93 6.56
CA GLU A 310 18.02 37.25 6.05
C GLU A 310 17.60 38.71 6.29
N LEU A 311 18.26 39.41 7.21
CA LEU A 311 18.00 40.82 7.47
C LEU A 311 18.51 41.70 6.32
N PRO A 312 17.75 42.72 5.88
CA PRO A 312 18.20 43.63 4.84
C PRO A 312 19.50 44.31 5.27
N LYS A 313 20.52 44.28 4.39
CA LYS A 313 21.77 45.02 4.61
C LYS A 313 21.45 46.51 4.52
N ASN A 314 21.46 47.19 5.66
CA ASN A 314 21.53 48.66 5.70
C ASN A 314 22.93 49.15 5.36
#